data_AF-A0A926R2Q1-F1
#
_entry.id   AF-A0A926R2Q1-F1
#
_cell.length_a   1.000
_cell.length_b   1.000
_cell.length_c   1.000
_cell.angle_alpha   90.00
_cell.angle_beta   90.00
_cell.angle_gamma   90.00
#
_symmetry.space_group_name_H-M   'P 1'
#
loop_
_entity.id
_entity.type
_entity.pdbx_description
1 polymer ?
#
loop_
_entity_poly.entity_id
_entity_poly.type
_entity_poly.pdbx_seq_one_letter_code
_entity_poly.pdbx_strand_id
1 'polypeptide(L)'
;MPASGLSAAALAARLSALGLTPRVEEHPWHTSVEAELPDSLSTETWREVLDAVALADRFGLLATSMNGRTLWAAVRRTAPTTGDVGGPGHQR
;
A
#
# COMPACT_ATOMS: atom_id res chain seq x y z
N MET A 1 7.54 10.90 12.20
CA MET A 1 7.24 9.50 12.54
C MET A 1 6.57 8.88 11.32
N PRO A 2 7.18 7.95 10.56
CA PRO A 2 6.39 7.16 9.64
C PRO A 2 5.46 6.30 10.49
N ALA A 3 4.15 6.44 10.27
CA ALA A 3 3.17 5.61 10.95
C ALA A 3 3.44 4.16 10.53
N SER A 4 3.75 3.32 11.52
CA SER A 4 3.62 1.85 11.53
C SER A 4 4.08 1.13 10.26
N GLY A 5 5.22 0.42 10.34
CA GLY A 5 5.88 -0.32 9.25
C GLY A 5 5.08 -1.46 8.63
N LEU A 6 3.95 -1.14 8.02
CA LEU A 6 3.11 -2.05 7.27
C LEU A 6 3.70 -2.15 5.88
N SER A 7 4.34 -3.28 5.60
CA SER A 7 4.90 -3.55 4.27
C SER A 7 3.76 -3.80 3.28
N ALA A 8 3.99 -3.53 2.00
CA ALA A 8 3.05 -3.88 0.94
C ALA A 8 2.66 -5.38 0.98
N ALA A 9 3.59 -6.26 1.40
CA ALA A 9 3.33 -7.68 1.60
C ALA A 9 2.34 -7.95 2.76
N ALA A 10 2.45 -7.23 3.88
CA ALA A 10 1.51 -7.34 4.99
C ALA A 10 0.12 -6.83 4.60
N LEU A 11 0.06 -5.76 3.80
CA LEU A 11 -1.19 -5.25 3.25
C LEU A 11 -1.85 -6.26 2.29
N ALA A 12 -1.07 -6.83 1.38
CA ALA A 12 -1.54 -7.88 0.47
C ALA A 12 -2.06 -9.10 1.27
N ALA A 13 -1.33 -9.56 2.28
CA ALA A 13 -1.78 -10.69 3.11
C ALA A 13 -3.12 -10.40 3.81
N ARG A 14 -3.34 -9.17 4.29
CA ARG A 14 -4.62 -8.75 4.88
C ARG A 14 -5.75 -8.75 3.87
N LEU A 15 -5.53 -8.18 2.69
CA LEU A 15 -6.54 -8.18 1.62
C LEU A 15 -6.88 -9.61 1.15
N SER A 16 -5.88 -10.49 1.07
CA SER A 16 -6.11 -11.93 0.80
C SER A 16 -6.93 -12.63 1.87
N ALA A 17 -6.70 -12.33 3.15
CA ALA A 17 -7.51 -12.87 4.24
C ALA A 17 -8.98 -12.42 4.19
N LEU A 18 -9.24 -11.25 3.58
CA LEU A 18 -10.59 -10.74 3.32
C LEU A 18 -11.22 -11.31 2.03
N GLY A 19 -10.55 -12.26 1.37
CA GLY A 19 -11.04 -12.93 0.17
C GLY A 19 -10.77 -12.17 -1.14
N LEU A 20 -9.95 -11.13 -1.12
CA LEU A 20 -9.52 -10.43 -2.33
C LEU A 20 -8.28 -11.08 -2.94
N THR A 21 -8.03 -10.80 -4.23
CA THR A 21 -6.80 -11.23 -4.92
C THR A 21 -5.90 -10.02 -5.17
N PRO A 22 -5.12 -9.58 -4.17
CA PRO A 22 -4.21 -8.45 -4.32
C PRO A 22 -3.01 -8.80 -5.21
N ARG A 23 -2.66 -7.89 -6.10
CA ARG A 23 -1.44 -7.85 -6.90
C ARG A 23 -0.51 -6.82 -6.30
N VAL A 24 0.75 -7.18 -6.12
CA VAL A 24 1.77 -6.27 -5.60
C VAL A 24 2.62 -5.82 -6.78
N GLU A 25 2.67 -4.52 -7.01
CA GLU A 25 3.48 -3.90 -8.06
C GLU A 25 4.57 -3.03 -7.44
N GLU A 26 5.82 -3.35 -7.77
CA GLU A 26 6.97 -2.60 -7.29
C GLU A 26 7.28 -1.43 -8.23
N HIS A 27 7.26 -0.21 -7.69
CA HIS A 27 7.69 0.99 -8.40
C HIS A 27 8.98 1.55 -7.78
N PRO A 28 9.71 2.43 -8.50
CA PRO A 28 11.00 2.95 -8.03
C PRO A 28 10.95 3.66 -6.67
N TRP A 29 9.81 4.25 -6.32
CA TRP A 29 9.63 5.10 -5.13
C TRP A 29 8.59 4.58 -4.13
N HIS A 30 7.82 3.56 -4.50
CA HIS A 30 6.75 3.00 -3.68
C HIS A 30 6.41 1.59 -4.17
N THR A 31 5.72 0.83 -3.34
CA THR A 31 5.12 -0.43 -3.75
C THR A 31 3.60 -0.25 -3.69
N SER A 32 2.93 -0.57 -4.79
CA SER A 32 1.48 -0.53 -4.92
C SER A 32 0.91 -1.92 -4.66
N VAL A 33 -0.25 -1.97 -4.03
CA VAL A 33 -1.05 -3.17 -3.82
C VAL A 33 -2.42 -2.89 -4.42
N GLU A 34 -2.80 -3.66 -5.42
CA GLU A 34 -4.02 -3.49 -6.19
C GLU A 34 -4.90 -4.72 -6.07
N ALA A 35 -6.18 -4.56 -5.81
CA ALA A 35 -7.13 -5.66 -5.69
C ALA A 35 -8.40 -5.36 -6.49
N GLU A 36 -8.76 -6.28 -7.37
CA GLU A 36 -10.06 -6.26 -8.04
C GLU A 36 -11.14 -6.55 -6.99
N LEU A 37 -12.08 -5.62 -6.82
CA LEU A 37 -13.21 -5.80 -5.92
C LEU A 37 -14.31 -6.59 -6.64
N PRO A 38 -14.90 -7.60 -5.98
CA PRO A 38 -16.05 -8.28 -6.53
C PRO A 38 -17.26 -7.33 -6.60
N ASP A 39 -18.20 -7.63 -7.49
CA ASP A 39 -19.39 -6.81 -7.72
C ASP A 39 -20.24 -6.62 -6.46
N SER A 40 -20.23 -7.61 -5.58
CA SER A 40 -20.91 -7.60 -4.30
C SER A 40 -19.92 -7.83 -3.15
N LEU A 41 -19.92 -6.91 -2.20
CA LEU A 41 -19.21 -7.01 -0.93
C LEU A 41 -20.18 -6.64 0.19
N SER A 42 -20.14 -7.41 1.27
CA SER A 42 -20.85 -7.05 2.49
C SER A 42 -20.28 -5.75 3.07
N THR A 43 -21.12 -4.94 3.71
CA THR A 43 -20.69 -3.68 4.34
C THR A 43 -19.59 -3.90 5.38
N GLU A 44 -19.64 -5.01 6.13
CA GLU A 44 -18.61 -5.39 7.09
C GLU A 44 -17.26 -5.64 6.40
N THR A 45 -17.23 -6.49 5.37
CA THR A 45 -16.01 -6.75 4.58
C THR A 45 -15.49 -5.48 3.93
N TRP A 46 -16.36 -4.62 3.41
CA TRP A 46 -15.97 -3.35 2.83
C TRP A 46 -15.29 -2.42 3.86
N ARG A 47 -15.81 -2.39 5.09
CA ARG A 47 -15.21 -1.60 6.17
C ARG A 47 -13.83 -2.13 6.56
N GLU A 48 -13.66 -3.44 6.67
CA GLU A 48 -12.35 -4.07 6.96
C GLU A 48 -11.34 -3.82 5.82
N VAL A 49 -11.80 -3.86 4.57
CA VAL A 49 -10.97 -3.51 3.40
C VAL A 49 -10.51 -2.06 3.48
N LEU A 50 -11.41 -1.13 3.82
CA LEU A 50 -11.07 0.28 4.01
C LEU A 50 -10.11 0.50 5.17
N ASP A 51 -10.27 -0.20 6.30
CA ASP A 51 -9.34 -0.15 7.43
C ASP A 51 -7.93 -0.61 7.00
N ALA A 52 -7.86 -1.71 6.25
CA ALA A 52 -6.58 -2.22 5.75
C ALA A 52 -5.86 -1.21 4.85
N VAL A 53 -6.54 -0.60 3.86
CA VAL A 53 -5.90 0.35 2.94
C VAL A 53 -5.65 1.72 3.57
N ALA A 54 -6.39 2.11 4.61
CA ALA A 54 -6.16 3.34 5.35
C ALA A 54 -4.80 3.37 6.06
N LEU A 55 -4.16 2.21 6.25
CA LEU A 55 -2.82 2.09 6.81
C LEU A 55 -1.71 2.38 5.79
N ALA A 56 -2.02 2.46 4.50
CA ALA A 56 -1.06 2.81 3.46
C ALA A 56 -0.85 4.34 3.38
N ASP A 57 0.27 4.78 2.81
CA ASP A 57 0.55 6.22 2.61
C ASP A 57 -0.46 6.90 1.70
N ARG A 58 -0.94 6.17 0.68
CA ARG A 58 -1.97 6.61 -0.26
C ARG A 58 -2.84 5.44 -0.62
N PHE A 59 -4.12 5.67 -0.83
CA PHE A 59 -5.04 4.66 -1.33
C PHE A 59 -6.15 5.30 -2.15
N GLY A 60 -6.84 4.51 -2.96
CA GLY A 60 -7.95 4.98 -3.76
C GLY A 60 -8.71 3.85 -4.44
N LEU A 61 -9.78 4.23 -5.13
CA LEU A 61 -10.61 3.33 -5.92
C LEU A 61 -10.59 3.80 -7.37
N LEU A 62 -10.16 2.92 -8.27
CA LEU A 62 -10.24 3.11 -9.71
C LEU A 62 -11.50 2.38 -10.22
N ALA A 63 -12.50 3.14 -10.64
CA ALA A 63 -13.67 2.59 -11.31
C ALA A 63 -13.44 2.67 -12.83
N THR A 64 -13.33 1.52 -13.49
CA THR A 64 -13.25 1.47 -14.95
C THR A 64 -14.66 1.29 -15.52
N SER A 65 -14.98 1.98 -16.63
CA SER A 65 -16.32 1.93 -17.25
C SER A 65 -16.73 0.55 -17.80
N MET A 66 -15.86 -0.47 -17.72
CA MET A 66 -16.07 -1.82 -18.25
C MET A 66 -16.27 -2.89 -17.15
N ASN A 67 -16.76 -2.49 -15.97
CA ASN A 67 -17.18 -3.34 -14.84
C ASN A 67 -16.10 -3.69 -13.80
N GLY A 68 -14.89 -3.16 -13.90
CA GLY A 68 -13.85 -3.38 -12.88
C GLY A 68 -13.77 -2.23 -11.88
N ARG A 69 -13.99 -2.53 -10.59
CA ARG A 69 -13.60 -1.64 -9.48
C ARG A 69 -12.28 -2.17 -8.91
N THR A 70 -11.19 -1.45 -9.13
CA THR A 70 -9.88 -1.82 -8.59
C THR A 70 -9.55 -0.92 -7.42
N LEU A 71 -9.42 -1.50 -6.24
CA LEU A 71 -8.88 -0.81 -5.07
C LEU A 71 -7.36 -0.80 -5.17
N TRP A 72 -6.72 0.32 -4.87
CA TRP A 72 -5.27 0.41 -4.86
C TRP A 72 -4.78 1.10 -3.58
N ALA A 73 -3.60 0.70 -3.13
CA ALA A 73 -2.92 1.27 -1.98
C ALA A 73 -1.42 1.31 -2.23
N ALA A 74 -0.80 2.46 -2.06
CA ALA A 74 0.63 2.66 -2.25
C ALA A 74 1.31 2.84 -0.89
N VAL A 75 2.29 1.98 -0.61
CA VAL A 75 3.20 2.09 0.53
C VAL A 75 4.51 2.68 0.02
N ARG A 76 4.90 3.84 0.53
CA ARG A 76 6.17 4.47 0.15
C ARG A 76 7.30 3.63 0.71
N ARG A 77 8.29 3.31 -0.12
CA ARG A 77 9.58 2.88 0.40
C ARG A 77 10.14 4.13 1.07
N THR A 78 10.17 4.16 2.39
CA THR A 78 11.04 5.10 3.08
C THR A 78 12.44 4.80 2.54
N ALA A 79 12.97 5.70 1.71
CA ALA A 79 14.41 5.71 1.46
C ALA A 79 15.09 5.64 2.83
N PRO A 80 16.19 4.90 3.00
CA PRO A 80 16.97 5.05 4.21
C PRO A 80 17.17 6.56 4.36
N THR A 81 16.66 7.13 5.46
CA THR A 81 16.99 8.50 5.81
C THR A 81 18.50 8.57 5.70
N THR A 82 19.02 9.38 4.79
CA THR A 82 20.43 9.80 4.81
C THR A 82 20.63 10.53 6.12
N GLY A 83 20.78 9.75 7.18
CA GLY A 83 20.94 10.10 8.57
C GLY A 83 22.16 9.36 9.09
N ASP A 84 23.20 9.32 8.26
CA ASP A 84 24.58 9.20 8.69
C ASP A 84 25.42 10.01 7.69
N VAL A 85 25.32 11.34 7.80
CA VAL A 85 26.41 12.23 7.36
C VAL A 85 27.31 12.40 8.58
N GLY A 86 27.89 11.29 9.04
CA GLY A 86 28.94 11.27 10.04
C GLY A 86 30.30 11.44 9.37
N GLY A 87 30.83 12.66 9.35
CA GLY A 87 32.21 12.87 8.93
C GLY A 87 32.61 14.35 8.89
N PRO A 88 33.22 14.90 9.97
CA PRO A 88 33.80 16.23 9.91
C PRO A 88 34.96 16.23 8.91
N GLY A 89 34.93 17.20 7.99
CA GLY A 89 35.91 17.34 6.92
C GLY A 89 37.34 17.40 7.43
N HIS A 90 38.23 16.72 6.73
CA HIS A 90 39.65 17.04 6.65
C HIS A 90 40.05 16.87 5.19
N GLN A 91 40.11 17.97 4.43
CA GLN A 91 40.95 18.04 3.24
C GLN A 91 42.34 18.50 3.69
N ARG A 92 43.37 17.72 3.35
CA ARG A 92 44.77 18.19 3.34
C ARG A 92 45.17 18.42 1.90
#